data_AF-A0A162DV49-F1
#
_entry.id   AF-A0A162DV49-F1
#
_cell.length_a   1.000
_cell.length_b   1.000
_cell.length_c   1.000
_cell.angle_alpha   90.00
_cell.angle_beta   90.00
_cell.angle_gamma   90.00
#
_symmetry.space_group_name_H-M   'P 1'
#
loop_
_entity.id
_entity.type
_entity.pdbx_description
1 polymer ?
#
loop_
_entity_poly.entity_id
_entity_poly.type
_entity_poly.pdbx_seq_one_letter_code
_entity_poly.pdbx_strand_id
1 'polypeptide(L)'
;MAYRQLRFDHAAGGGELSRDWVRARIIEPTSKADSLRALGEVGVEPVCYRTLTRRLPYFANPAFGQALSACAWRAGLGPAPPVLYDVGTPHFETDVFVGNKAENYHHAAGDQRRQGRLTNCPMSRWSPTPA
;
A
#
# COMPACT_ATOMS: atom_id res chain seq x y z
N MET A 1 17.47 5.48 0.81
CA MET A 1 16.52 4.74 -0.05
C MET A 1 16.24 5.57 -1.30
N ALA A 2 16.29 4.94 -2.48
CA ALA A 2 16.06 5.59 -3.78
C ALA A 2 14.76 6.42 -3.82
N TYR A 3 13.71 5.99 -3.12
CA TYR A 3 12.43 6.70 -3.00
C TYR A 3 12.57 8.20 -2.62
N ARG A 4 13.39 8.50 -1.60
CA ARG A 4 13.65 9.89 -1.17
C ARG A 4 14.61 10.63 -2.12
N GLN A 5 15.59 9.93 -2.69
CA GLN A 5 16.51 10.51 -3.67
C GLN A 5 15.77 10.97 -4.92
N LEU A 6 14.73 10.22 -5.33
CA LEU A 6 13.82 10.55 -6.42
C LEU A 6 12.73 11.56 -6.00
N ARG A 7 12.70 12.04 -4.76
CA ARG A 7 11.70 13.01 -4.24
C ARG A 7 10.25 12.51 -4.34
N PHE A 8 10.03 11.20 -4.38
CA PHE A 8 8.68 10.63 -4.48
C PHE A 8 7.85 10.88 -3.20
N ASP A 9 8.51 11.04 -2.06
CA ASP A 9 7.90 11.47 -0.80
C ASP A 9 7.25 12.84 -0.92
N HIS A 10 7.88 13.79 -1.64
CA HIS A 10 7.30 15.11 -1.87
C HIS A 10 6.08 15.02 -2.80
N ALA A 11 6.16 14.24 -3.88
CA ALA A 11 5.04 14.02 -4.79
C ALA A 11 3.85 13.34 -4.09
N ALA A 12 4.09 12.58 -3.01
CA ALA A 12 3.08 11.91 -2.21
C ALA A 12 2.40 12.79 -1.14
N GLY A 13 2.77 14.07 -1.05
CA GLY A 13 2.29 14.99 -0.02
C GLY A 13 3.02 14.83 1.32
N GLY A 14 4.22 14.26 1.31
CA GLY A 14 5.07 14.07 2.49
C GLY A 14 4.68 12.87 3.36
N GLY A 15 5.53 12.61 4.35
CA GLY A 15 5.36 11.52 5.31
C GLY A 15 5.84 10.15 4.80
N GLU A 16 5.63 9.12 5.62
CA GLU A 16 6.17 7.77 5.35
C GLU A 16 5.16 6.84 4.67
N LEU A 17 3.87 7.20 4.65
CA LEU A 17 2.78 6.32 4.21
C LEU A 17 2.96 5.81 2.78
N SER A 18 3.37 6.66 1.83
CA SER A 18 3.56 6.24 0.44
C SER A 18 4.76 5.32 0.27
N ARG A 19 5.86 5.58 0.98
CA ARG A 19 7.05 4.74 1.01
C ARG A 19 6.72 3.38 1.60
N ASP A 20 6.02 3.37 2.73
CA ASP A 20 5.69 2.14 3.44
C ASP A 20 4.65 1.34 2.67
N TRP A 21 3.71 1.99 1.96
CA TRP A 21 2.81 1.32 1.02
C TRP A 21 3.55 0.67 -0.14
N VAL A 22 4.50 1.37 -0.77
CA VAL A 22 5.34 0.78 -1.84
C VAL A 22 6.14 -0.41 -1.30
N ARG A 23 6.74 -0.27 -0.12
CA ARG A 23 7.48 -1.37 0.53
C ARG A 23 6.57 -2.57 0.82
N ALA A 24 5.37 -2.31 1.35
CA ALA A 24 4.36 -3.32 1.62
C ALA A 24 3.99 -4.11 0.34
N ARG A 25 3.79 -3.41 -0.79
CA ARG A 25 3.46 -4.02 -2.08
C ARG A 25 4.63 -4.78 -2.73
N ILE A 26 5.88 -4.40 -2.44
CA ILE A 26 7.05 -5.16 -2.90
C ILE A 26 7.19 -6.48 -2.12
N ILE A 27 6.93 -6.45 -0.80
CA ILE A 27 7.05 -7.64 0.05
C ILE A 27 5.88 -8.59 -0.21
N GLU A 28 4.65 -8.07 -0.24
CA GLU A 28 3.44 -8.88 -0.32
C GLU A 28 2.40 -8.19 -1.23
N PRO A 29 2.39 -8.49 -2.55
CA PRO A 29 1.53 -7.84 -3.54
C PRO A 29 0.08 -8.40 -3.61
N THR A 30 -0.44 -9.01 -2.54
CA THR A 30 -1.80 -9.57 -2.50
C THR A 30 -2.85 -8.55 -2.06
N SER A 31 -3.49 -8.71 -0.90
CA SER A 31 -4.52 -7.80 -0.39
C SER A 31 -3.89 -6.59 0.32
N LYS A 32 -4.62 -5.47 0.39
CA LYS A 32 -4.15 -4.28 1.14
C LYS A 32 -3.85 -4.59 2.61
N ALA A 33 -4.64 -5.49 3.21
CA ALA A 33 -4.45 -5.90 4.60
C ALA A 33 -3.19 -6.77 4.76
N ASP A 34 -2.96 -7.71 3.84
CA ASP A 34 -1.80 -8.59 3.90
C ASP A 34 -0.51 -7.85 3.57
N SER A 35 -0.54 -6.93 2.59
CA SER A 35 0.58 -6.01 2.35
C SER A 35 0.98 -5.24 3.61
N LEU A 36 0.00 -4.71 4.37
CA LEU A 36 0.28 -4.01 5.62
C LEU A 36 0.82 -4.95 6.71
N ARG A 37 0.37 -6.20 6.80
CA ARG A 37 0.92 -7.17 7.76
C ARG A 37 2.38 -7.47 7.48
N ALA A 38 2.75 -7.63 6.22
CA ALA A 38 4.10 -7.96 5.79
C ALA A 38 5.13 -6.88 6.20
N LEU A 39 4.70 -5.64 6.43
CA LEU A 39 5.56 -4.60 7.03
C LEU A 39 6.01 -4.98 8.44
N GLY A 40 5.11 -5.51 9.27
CA GLY A 40 5.42 -5.93 10.63
C GLY A 40 6.43 -7.07 10.68
N GLU A 41 6.38 -7.98 9.70
CA GLU A 41 7.32 -9.11 9.58
C GLU A 41 8.76 -8.64 9.30
N VAL A 42 8.93 -7.46 8.69
CA VAL A 42 10.24 -6.84 8.43
C VAL A 42 10.58 -5.70 9.40
N GLY A 43 9.90 -5.64 10.55
CA GLY A 43 10.15 -4.68 11.62
C GLY A 43 9.71 -3.25 11.31
N VAL A 44 8.78 -3.05 10.37
CA VAL A 44 8.16 -1.77 10.08
C VAL A 44 6.75 -1.75 10.67
N GLU A 45 6.47 -0.79 11.54
CA GLU A 45 5.12 -0.64 12.07
C GLU A 45 4.17 -0.13 10.96
N PRO A 46 3.12 -0.90 10.61
CA PRO A 46 2.21 -0.48 9.56
C PRO A 46 1.30 0.66 9.99
N VAL A 47 0.94 1.53 9.05
CA VAL A 47 -0.20 2.42 9.24
C VAL A 47 -1.49 1.60 9.36
N CYS A 48 -2.46 2.09 10.14
CA CYS A 48 -3.74 1.41 10.23
C CYS A 48 -4.46 1.39 8.87
N TYR A 49 -5.22 0.33 8.64
CA TYR A 49 -5.91 0.07 7.38
C TYR A 49 -6.82 1.24 6.97
N ARG A 50 -7.51 1.85 7.93
CA ARG A 50 -8.42 2.99 7.70
C ARG A 50 -7.70 4.24 7.21
N THR A 51 -6.48 4.49 7.69
CA THR A 51 -5.67 5.63 7.24
C THR A 51 -5.16 5.38 5.83
N LEU A 52 -4.69 4.16 5.55
CA LEU A 52 -4.28 3.77 4.21
C LEU A 52 -5.43 3.96 3.20
N THR A 53 -6.61 3.35 3.45
CA THR A 53 -7.73 3.38 2.49
C THR A 53 -8.27 4.78 2.23
N ARG A 54 -8.22 5.70 3.22
CA ARG A 54 -8.55 7.12 3.02
C ARG A 54 -7.55 7.84 2.12
N ARG A 55 -6.28 7.42 2.11
CA ARG A 55 -5.23 8.04 1.30
C ARG A 55 -5.09 7.43 -0.09
N LEU A 56 -5.49 6.18 -0.28
CA LEU A 56 -5.41 5.52 -1.59
C LEU A 56 -6.05 6.30 -2.75
N PRO A 57 -7.21 6.98 -2.61
CA PRO A 57 -7.75 7.81 -3.69
C PRO A 57 -6.79 8.92 -4.16
N TYR A 58 -5.98 9.47 -3.25
CA TYR A 58 -4.97 10.47 -3.63
C TYR A 58 -3.90 9.86 -4.52
N PHE A 59 -3.47 8.63 -4.25
CA PHE A 59 -2.47 7.98 -5.07
C PHE A 59 -3.03 7.31 -6.33
N ALA A 60 -4.33 7.01 -6.37
CA ALA A 60 -5.03 6.56 -7.58
C ALA A 60 -5.29 7.71 -8.58
N ASN A 61 -5.08 8.97 -8.17
CA ASN A 61 -5.26 10.12 -9.04
C ASN A 61 -4.20 10.12 -10.16
N PRO A 62 -4.57 10.25 -11.45
CA PRO A 62 -3.62 10.31 -12.56
C PRO A 62 -2.54 11.40 -12.41
N ALA A 63 -2.87 12.54 -11.78
CA ALA A 63 -1.92 13.62 -11.51
C ALA A 63 -0.77 13.17 -10.59
N PHE A 64 -1.02 12.21 -9.69
CA PHE A 64 0.03 11.64 -8.84
C PHE A 64 1.04 10.85 -9.68
N GLY A 65 0.56 10.01 -10.60
CA GLY A 65 1.42 9.28 -11.54
C GLY A 65 2.27 10.23 -12.40
N GLN A 66 1.67 11.31 -12.91
CA GLN A 66 2.40 12.34 -13.66
C GLN A 66 3.49 13.02 -12.82
N ALA A 67 3.20 13.33 -11.55
CA ALA A 67 4.18 13.91 -10.64
C ALA A 67 5.37 12.97 -10.37
N LEU A 68 5.11 11.66 -10.22
CA LEU A 68 6.16 10.65 -10.08
C LEU A 68 7.01 10.54 -11.35
N SER A 69 6.38 10.50 -12.53
CA SER A 69 7.09 10.48 -13.82
C SER A 69 7.97 11.71 -14.00
N ALA A 70 7.49 12.90 -13.64
CA ALA A 70 8.28 14.12 -13.69
C ALA A 70 9.48 14.09 -12.73
N CYS A 71 9.33 13.50 -11.54
CA CYS A 71 10.43 13.30 -10.61
C CYS A 71 11.48 12.33 -11.16
N ALA A 72 11.04 11.22 -11.75
CA ALA A 72 11.91 10.21 -12.32
C ALA A 72 12.68 10.75 -13.54
N TRP A 73 12.01 11.55 -14.39
CA TRP A 73 12.64 12.28 -15.49
C TRP A 73 13.73 13.24 -15.00
N ARG A 74 13.43 14.06 -13.98
CA ARG A 74 14.41 14.99 -13.38
C ARG A 74 15.63 14.27 -12.79
N ALA A 75 15.45 13.04 -12.32
CA ALA A 75 16.53 12.21 -11.80
C ALA A 75 17.37 11.53 -12.91
N GLY A 76 17.07 11.77 -14.20
CA GLY A 76 17.82 11.20 -15.31
C GLY A 76 17.52 9.72 -15.59
N LEU A 77 16.41 9.18 -15.08
CA LEU A 77 16.04 7.76 -15.27
C LEU A 77 15.54 7.40 -16.68
N GLY A 78 15.58 8.35 -17.62
CA GLY A 78 15.13 8.16 -19.01
C GLY A 78 13.61 8.24 -19.19
N PRO A 79 13.10 7.97 -20.41
CA PRO A 79 11.68 8.16 -20.76
C PRO A 79 10.72 7.09 -20.21
N ALA A 80 11.22 6.01 -19.61
CA ALA A 80 10.39 4.91 -19.13
C ALA A 80 10.92 4.21 -17.85
N PRO A 81 11.20 4.92 -16.74
CA PRO A 81 11.33 4.25 -15.46
C PRO A 81 9.97 3.62 -15.13
N PRO A 82 9.88 2.28 -14.98
CA PRO A 82 8.65 1.66 -14.52
C PRO A 82 8.46 2.07 -13.06
N VAL A 83 7.73 3.15 -12.81
CA VAL A 83 7.24 3.47 -11.47
C VAL A 83 6.05 2.57 -11.23
N LEU A 84 6.31 1.32 -10.82
CA LEU A 84 5.26 0.40 -10.43
C LEU A 84 4.67 0.90 -9.11
N TYR A 85 3.52 1.55 -9.21
CA TYR A 85 2.75 1.98 -8.07
C TYR A 85 1.35 1.38 -8.20
N ASP A 86 1.11 0.32 -7.44
CA ASP A 86 -0.15 -0.42 -7.48
C ASP A 86 -1.06 -0.01 -6.31
N VAL A 87 -2.21 0.58 -6.67
CA VAL A 87 -3.34 0.90 -5.77
C VAL A 87 -4.52 -0.04 -6.02
N GLY A 88 -4.40 -0.89 -7.04
CA GLY A 88 -5.44 -1.80 -7.46
C GLY A 88 -5.91 -2.69 -6.32
N THR A 89 -7.17 -3.06 -6.39
CA THR A 89 -7.65 -4.21 -5.62
C THR A 89 -7.50 -5.39 -6.58
N PRO A 90 -6.68 -6.41 -6.27
CA PRO A 90 -6.68 -7.61 -7.08
C PRO A 90 -8.09 -8.22 -7.02
N HIS A 91 -8.71 -8.35 -8.18
CA HIS A 91 -9.97 -9.07 -8.34
C HIS A 91 -9.64 -10.55 -8.53
N PHE A 92 -10.04 -11.38 -7.57
CA PHE A 92 -9.97 -12.82 -7.69
C PHE A 92 -11.37 -13.33 -8.01
N GLU A 93 -11.56 -13.88 -9.21
CA GLU A 93 -12.68 -14.78 -9.49
C GLU A 93 -12.25 -16.16 -9.00
N THR A 94 -12.87 -16.65 -7.93
CA THR A 94 -12.70 -18.06 -7.55
C THR A 94 -13.60 -18.88 -8.47
N ASP A 95 -13.01 -19.68 -9.35
CA ASP A 95 -13.70 -20.86 -9.85
C ASP A 95 -14.14 -21.65 -8.61
N VAL A 96 -15.44 -21.87 -8.48
CA VAL A 96 -16.00 -22.71 -7.42
C VAL A 96 -15.53 -24.13 -7.71
N PHE A 97 -14.34 -24.49 -7.25
CA PHE A 97 -13.97 -25.88 -7.14
C PHE A 97 -14.82 -26.45 -6.01
N VAL A 98 -15.77 -27.31 -6.38
CA VAL A 98 -16.58 -28.09 -5.44
C VAL A 98 -15.65 -29.10 -4.77
N GLY A 99 -14.94 -28.63 -3.74
CA GLY A 99 -14.12 -29.42 -2.82
C GLY A 99 -14.62 -29.19 -1.40
N ASN A 100 -14.73 -30.27 -0.63
CA ASN A 100 -15.54 -30.38 0.59
C ASN A 100 -15.34 -29.24 1.62
N LYS A 101 -16.46 -28.77 2.18
CA LYS A 101 -16.65 -27.53 2.97
C LYS A 101 -15.84 -27.40 4.28
N ALA A 102 -14.95 -28.33 4.63
CA ALA A 102 -14.25 -28.30 5.92
C ALA A 102 -12.90 -27.55 5.89
N GLU A 103 -12.24 -27.45 4.73
CA GLU A 103 -10.85 -26.94 4.71
C GLU A 103 -10.74 -25.45 4.33
N ASN A 104 -11.74 -24.90 3.62
CA ASN A 104 -11.66 -23.54 3.06
C ASN A 104 -12.09 -22.41 4.02
N TYR A 105 -12.70 -22.70 5.16
CA TYR A 105 -13.16 -21.67 6.11
C TYR A 105 -12.10 -21.24 7.13
N HIS A 106 -10.99 -21.95 7.25
CA HIS A 106 -9.96 -21.63 8.24
C HIS A 106 -9.10 -20.40 7.85
N HIS A 107 -8.99 -20.06 6.57
CA HIS A 107 -8.22 -18.89 6.12
C HIS A 107 -9.04 -17.59 6.22
N ALA A 108 -10.30 -17.60 5.75
CA ALA A 108 -11.16 -16.40 5.72
C ALA A 108 -11.66 -15.96 7.11
N ALA A 109 -11.96 -16.91 8.01
CA ALA A 109 -12.39 -16.59 9.38
C ALA A 109 -11.23 -16.12 10.28
N GLY A 110 -10.01 -16.60 10.01
CA GLY A 110 -8.79 -16.12 10.65
C GLY A 110 -8.45 -14.68 10.25
N ASP A 111 -8.75 -14.32 9.00
CA ASP A 111 -8.47 -13.00 8.45
C ASP A 111 -9.32 -11.90 9.10
N GLN A 112 -10.63 -12.13 9.34
CA GLN A 112 -11.48 -11.11 9.98
C GLN A 112 -11.11 -10.78 11.44
N ARG A 113 -10.77 -11.78 12.27
CA ARG A 113 -10.29 -11.51 13.65
C ARG A 113 -8.90 -10.88 13.67
N ARG A 114 -8.07 -11.11 12.65
CA ARG A 114 -6.72 -10.52 12.50
C ARG A 114 -6.74 -9.11 11.88
N GLN A 115 -7.72 -8.79 11.03
CA GLN A 115 -7.99 -7.43 10.53
C GLN A 115 -8.34 -6.46 11.68
N GLY A 116 -8.98 -6.93 12.75
CA GLY A 116 -9.31 -6.13 13.93
C GLY A 116 -8.11 -5.47 14.64
N ARG A 117 -6.89 -5.98 14.44
CA ARG A 117 -5.65 -5.36 14.96
C ARG A 117 -5.16 -4.22 14.05
N LEU A 118 -5.43 -4.28 12.74
CA LEU A 118 -5.09 -3.24 11.77
C LEU A 118 -6.09 -2.07 11.73
N THR A 119 -7.28 -2.23 12.35
CA THR A 119 -8.35 -1.21 12.34
C THR A 119 -8.26 -0.21 13.49
N ASN A 120 -7.53 -0.50 14.56
CA ASN A 120 -7.40 0.38 15.72
C ASN A 120 -6.25 1.36 15.53
N CYS A 121 -6.57 2.65 15.38
CA CYS A 121 -5.62 3.71 15.08
C CYS A 121 -5.56 4.71 16.25
N PRO A 122 -4.43 4.87 16.96
CA PRO A 122 -4.24 6.02 17.83
C PRO A 122 -4.00 7.26 16.95
N MET A 123 -4.86 8.28 17.06
CA MET A 123 -4.85 9.48 16.20
C MET A 123 -3.60 10.37 16.30
N SER A 124 -2.65 10.07 17.21
CA SER A 124 -1.61 11.01 17.64
C SER A 124 -0.39 11.14 16.72
N ARG A 125 -0.29 10.40 15.61
CA ARG A 125 0.98 10.27 14.86
C ARG A 125 0.96 10.84 13.43
N TRP A 126 -0.20 11.21 12.89
CA TRP A 126 -0.28 11.75 11.53
C TRP A 126 -0.89 13.15 11.53
N SER A 127 -0.02 14.16 11.38
CA SER A 127 -0.41 15.52 10.99
C SER A 127 -0.19 15.65 9.49
N PRO A 128 -1.22 15.98 8.68
CA PRO A 128 -0.97 16.37 7.30
C PRO A 128 -0.09 17.62 7.30
N THR A 129 1.02 17.60 6.58
CA THR A 129 1.70 18.84 6.20
C THR A 129 0.71 19.63 5.32
N PRO A 130 0.36 20.88 5.67
CA PRO A 130 -0.46 21.69 4.79
C PRO A 130 0.28 21.94 3.48
N ALA A 131 -0.49 21.93 2.38
CA ALA A 131 -0.02 22.25 1.04
C ALA A 131 0.44 23.71 0.93
#